data_AF-A0A1Y1JHS9-F1
#
_entry.id   AF-A0A1Y1JHS9-F1
#
_cell.length_a   1.000
_cell.length_b   1.000
_cell.length_c   1.000
_cell.angle_alpha   90.00
_cell.angle_beta   90.00
_cell.angle_gamma   90.00
#
_symmetry.space_group_name_H-M   'P 1'
#
loop_
_entity.id
_entity.type
_entity.pdbx_description
1 polymer ?
#
loop_
_entity_poly.entity_id
_entity_poly.type
_entity_poly.pdbx_seq_one_letter_code
_entity_poly.pdbx_strand_id
1 'polypeptide(L)'
;MTNLNIESGYFNDELKEESNESNFMYANISMLIRAYKKDRNKLTIQNKKLNLIKIVGFVLNIEEKKEFIVYTIDDTTGYIRAKLLLTYSFTTCNEKNEDIKVNDVVQIFGICNTVSINEDLTISISSINKLNSLNYLCHHNLLVFHNYLKFLESEKINPVMEDEQAKNDEDDNASIVQNNDNPFFNSFFY
;
A
#
# COMPACT_ATOMS: atom_id res chain seq x y z
N MET A 1 -0.94 43.82 -43.96
CA MET A 1 -0.11 42.82 -43.27
C MET A 1 0.07 43.28 -41.83
N THR A 2 -0.68 42.71 -40.90
CA THR A 2 -0.59 43.02 -39.47
C THR A 2 0.14 41.86 -38.78
N ASN A 3 1.34 42.14 -38.26
CA ASN A 3 2.13 41.21 -37.46
C ASN A 3 1.45 40.98 -36.11
N LEU A 4 1.06 39.75 -35.82
CA LEU A 4 0.64 39.31 -34.49
C LEU A 4 1.90 38.82 -33.75
N ASN A 5 2.45 39.70 -32.88
CA ASN A 5 3.31 39.27 -31.79
C ASN A 5 2.44 38.46 -30.81
N ILE A 6 2.59 37.14 -30.83
CA ILE A 6 2.04 36.27 -29.80
C ILE A 6 3.07 36.25 -28.67
N GLU A 7 2.82 37.06 -27.65
CA GLU A 7 3.51 36.95 -26.36
C GLU A 7 3.26 35.54 -25.81
N SER A 8 4.33 34.75 -25.71
CA SER A 8 4.35 33.45 -25.03
C SER A 8 4.21 33.69 -23.52
N GLY A 9 2.98 33.89 -23.08
CA GLY A 9 2.59 34.00 -21.69
C GLY A 9 2.47 32.63 -21.02
N TYR A 10 3.23 32.46 -19.93
CA TYR A 10 2.91 31.67 -18.74
C TYR A 10 2.56 30.18 -18.93
N PHE A 11 3.51 29.39 -19.44
CA PHE A 11 3.59 27.95 -19.12
C PHE A 11 5.03 27.59 -18.77
N ASN A 12 5.55 28.20 -17.71
CA ASN A 12 6.73 27.71 -17.00
C ASN A 12 6.38 27.60 -15.52
N ASP A 13 5.25 26.93 -15.22
CA ASP A 13 5.21 26.19 -13.98
C ASP A 13 6.04 24.95 -14.26
N GLU A 14 7.27 24.96 -13.75
CA GLU A 14 8.02 23.75 -13.43
C GLU A 14 7.11 22.87 -12.56
N LEU A 15 6.22 22.12 -13.19
CA LEU A 15 5.71 20.88 -12.65
C LEU A 15 6.95 20.02 -12.48
N LYS A 16 7.58 20.15 -11.32
CA LYS A 16 8.45 19.12 -10.79
C LYS A 16 7.58 17.89 -10.78
N GLU A 17 7.72 17.06 -11.81
CA GLU A 17 7.28 15.68 -11.76
C GLU A 17 7.98 15.12 -10.54
N GLU A 18 7.26 15.04 -9.41
CA GLU A 18 7.68 14.22 -8.29
C GLU A 18 8.05 12.88 -8.91
N SER A 19 9.30 12.45 -8.70
CA SER A 19 9.79 11.19 -9.24
C SER A 19 8.75 10.13 -8.89
N ASN A 20 8.03 9.66 -9.92
CA ASN A 20 7.04 8.60 -9.80
C ASN A 20 7.81 7.29 -9.55
N GLU A 21 8.49 7.18 -8.42
CA GLU A 21 8.85 5.89 -7.88
C GLU A 21 7.52 5.16 -7.67
N SER A 22 7.32 4.14 -8.50
CA SER A 22 6.19 3.23 -8.39
C SER A 22 6.31 2.51 -7.04
N ASN A 23 5.75 3.11 -6.00
CA ASN A 23 5.74 2.54 -4.65
C ASN A 23 4.77 1.36 -4.61
N PHE A 24 5.30 0.20 -5.02
CA PHE A 24 4.73 -1.11 -4.78
C PHE A 24 5.01 -1.53 -3.33
N MET A 25 3.98 -2.01 -2.64
CA MET A 25 4.12 -2.43 -1.24
C MET A 25 3.35 -3.71 -0.95
N TYR A 26 3.99 -4.63 -0.24
CA TYR A 26 3.30 -5.72 0.45
C TYR A 26 2.62 -5.11 1.68
N ALA A 27 1.32 -5.28 1.81
CA ALA A 27 0.57 -4.73 2.94
C ALA A 27 -0.32 -5.79 3.58
N ASN A 28 -0.57 -5.62 4.87
CA ASN A 28 -1.66 -6.28 5.56
C ASN A 28 -2.85 -5.33 5.68
N ILE A 29 -4.06 -5.88 5.74
CA ILE A 29 -5.32 -5.13 5.74
C ILE A 29 -5.40 -4.18 6.93
N SER A 30 -4.98 -4.63 8.12
CA SER A 30 -4.89 -3.77 9.31
C SER A 30 -4.03 -2.52 9.09
N MET A 31 -2.91 -2.63 8.37
CA MET A 31 -2.03 -1.49 8.08
C MET A 31 -2.74 -0.47 7.20
N LEU A 32 -3.45 -0.93 6.17
CA LEU A 32 -4.22 -0.08 5.27
C LEU A 32 -5.35 0.64 6.02
N ILE A 33 -6.11 -0.10 6.83
CA ILE A 33 -7.21 0.46 7.63
C ILE A 33 -6.69 1.50 8.62
N ARG A 34 -5.57 1.25 9.30
CA ARG A 34 -4.97 2.19 10.25
C ARG A 34 -4.45 3.45 9.55
N ALA A 35 -3.79 3.30 8.41
CA ALA A 35 -3.33 4.44 7.62
C ALA A 35 -4.51 5.30 7.16
N TYR A 36 -5.60 4.68 6.70
CA TYR A 36 -6.82 5.39 6.28
C TYR A 36 -7.53 6.08 7.45
N LYS A 37 -7.53 5.47 8.64
CA LYS A 37 -8.06 6.10 9.86
C LYS A 37 -7.25 7.32 10.30
N LYS A 38 -5.93 7.30 10.07
CA LYS A 38 -5.03 8.43 10.37
C LYS A 38 -5.27 9.60 9.42
N ASP A 39 -5.36 9.31 8.12
CA ASP A 39 -5.64 10.31 7.09
C ASP A 39 -6.49 9.67 5.97
N ARG A 40 -7.74 10.13 5.85
CA ARG A 40 -8.68 9.61 4.84
C ARG A 40 -8.36 10.08 3.42
N ASN A 41 -7.70 11.23 3.28
CA ASN A 41 -7.43 11.84 1.98
C ASN A 41 -6.09 11.37 1.42
N LYS A 42 -5.14 11.02 2.29
CA LYS A 42 -3.77 10.63 1.90
C LYS A 42 -3.36 9.33 2.60
N LEU A 43 -3.47 8.22 1.88
CA LEU A 43 -2.95 6.94 2.38
C LEU A 43 -1.43 6.92 2.31
N THR A 44 -0.80 7.05 3.47
CA THR A 44 0.66 6.98 3.64
C THR A 44 1.03 5.87 4.62
N ILE A 45 2.00 5.05 4.24
CA ILE A 45 2.60 4.02 5.09
C ILE A 45 4.11 4.18 4.96
N GLN A 46 4.84 4.17 6.08
CA GLN A 46 6.31 4.28 6.08
C GLN A 46 6.81 5.53 5.33
N ASN A 47 6.15 6.67 5.54
CA ASN A 47 6.40 7.95 4.86
C ASN A 47 6.32 7.91 3.32
N LYS A 48 5.75 6.83 2.76
CA LYS A 48 5.55 6.64 1.32
C LYS A 48 4.07 6.74 0.99
N LYS A 49 3.77 7.46 -0.10
CA LYS A 49 2.45 7.43 -0.72
C LYS A 49 2.25 6.06 -1.38
N LEU A 50 1.14 5.39 -1.07
CA LEU A 50 0.85 4.11 -1.71
C LEU A 50 0.34 4.32 -3.13
N ASN A 51 0.98 3.62 -4.07
CA ASN A 51 0.54 3.59 -5.47
C ASN A 51 -0.07 2.22 -5.81
N LEU A 52 0.65 1.13 -5.54
CA LEU A 52 0.21 -0.23 -5.82
C LEU A 52 0.46 -1.13 -4.60
N ILE A 53 -0.51 -1.95 -4.25
CA ILE A 53 -0.39 -2.91 -3.16
C ILE A 53 -0.50 -4.34 -3.64
N LYS A 54 0.16 -5.23 -2.91
CA LYS A 54 -0.16 -6.65 -2.87
C LYS A 54 -0.72 -7.01 -1.50
N ILE A 55 -1.82 -7.75 -1.48
CA ILE A 55 -2.36 -8.42 -0.30
C ILE A 55 -2.58 -9.90 -0.61
N VAL A 56 -2.57 -10.74 0.42
CA VAL A 56 -2.94 -12.16 0.34
C VAL A 56 -3.95 -12.43 1.45
N GLY A 57 -5.04 -13.13 1.14
CA GLY A 57 -6.08 -13.41 2.13
C GLY A 57 -7.13 -14.39 1.62
N PHE A 58 -8.07 -14.74 2.49
CA PHE A 58 -9.22 -15.58 2.22
C PHE A 58 -10.37 -14.78 1.63
N VAL A 59 -11.09 -15.35 0.67
CA VAL A 59 -12.36 -14.80 0.19
C VAL A 59 -13.46 -15.16 1.18
N LEU A 60 -14.01 -14.18 1.89
CA LEU A 60 -15.13 -14.39 2.80
C LEU A 60 -16.50 -14.29 2.11
N ASN A 61 -16.60 -13.44 1.09
CA ASN A 61 -17.86 -13.19 0.38
C ASN A 61 -17.58 -12.72 -1.05
N ILE A 62 -18.50 -13.03 -1.97
CA ILE A 62 -18.47 -12.61 -3.36
C ILE A 62 -19.84 -11.99 -3.70
N GLU A 63 -19.83 -10.73 -4.11
CA GLU A 63 -21.02 -10.02 -4.60
C GLU A 63 -20.83 -9.68 -6.08
N GLU A 64 -21.57 -10.36 -6.95
CA GLU A 64 -21.59 -10.04 -8.38
C GLU A 64 -22.52 -8.87 -8.66
N LYS A 65 -22.01 -7.86 -9.36
CA LYS A 65 -22.80 -6.75 -9.91
C LYS A 65 -22.57 -6.65 -11.41
N LYS A 66 -23.42 -5.86 -12.08
CA LYS A 66 -23.42 -5.72 -13.54
C LYS A 66 -22.07 -5.32 -14.15
N GLU A 67 -21.31 -4.48 -13.47
CA GLU A 67 -20.06 -3.90 -13.99
C GLU A 67 -18.83 -4.27 -13.16
N PHE A 68 -19.01 -4.95 -12.02
CA PHE A 68 -17.92 -5.31 -11.13
C PHE A 68 -18.29 -6.47 -10.21
N ILE A 69 -17.28 -7.20 -9.77
CA ILE A 69 -17.39 -8.20 -8.69
C ILE A 69 -16.76 -7.59 -7.44
N VAL A 70 -17.44 -7.70 -6.29
CA VAL A 70 -16.89 -7.28 -5.01
C VAL A 70 -16.54 -8.50 -4.18
N TYR A 71 -15.25 -8.62 -3.87
CA TYR A 71 -14.73 -9.63 -2.94
C TYR A 71 -14.58 -9.01 -1.55
N THR A 72 -14.99 -9.74 -0.52
CA THR A 72 -14.58 -9.43 0.86
C THR A 72 -13.41 -10.33 1.20
N ILE A 73 -12.28 -9.72 1.53
CA ILE A 73 -11.00 -10.42 1.75
C ILE A 73 -10.59 -10.29 3.19
N ASP A 74 -10.14 -11.38 3.81
CA ASP A 74 -9.62 -11.44 5.18
C ASP A 74 -8.21 -12.02 5.20
N ASP A 75 -7.25 -11.28 5.75
CA ASP A 75 -5.85 -11.69 5.86
C ASP A 75 -5.44 -12.09 7.29
N THR A 76 -6.42 -12.32 8.17
CA THR A 76 -6.30 -12.54 9.62
C THR A 76 -5.93 -11.31 10.45
N THR A 77 -5.57 -10.19 9.82
CA THR A 77 -5.34 -8.91 10.50
C THR A 77 -6.51 -7.94 10.36
N GLY A 78 -7.44 -8.24 9.44
CA GLY A 78 -8.68 -7.51 9.22
C GLY A 78 -9.32 -7.92 7.90
N TYR A 79 -10.48 -7.34 7.61
CA TYR A 79 -11.19 -7.57 6.36
C TYR A 79 -11.34 -6.30 5.54
N ILE A 80 -11.34 -6.42 4.21
CA ILE A 80 -11.50 -5.29 3.29
C ILE A 80 -12.30 -5.71 2.05
N ARG A 81 -13.05 -4.76 1.49
CA ARG A 81 -13.75 -4.95 0.22
C ARG A 81 -12.84 -4.59 -0.95
N ALA A 82 -12.76 -5.47 -1.92
CA ALA A 82 -11.97 -5.32 -3.13
C ALA A 82 -12.87 -5.47 -4.37
N LYS A 83 -12.86 -4.47 -5.25
CA LYS A 83 -13.73 -4.35 -6.43
C LYS A 83 -12.93 -4.69 -7.69
N LEU A 84 -13.35 -5.71 -8.44
CA LEU A 84 -12.83 -6.07 -9.75
C LEU A 84 -13.77 -5.54 -10.82
N LEU A 85 -13.32 -4.64 -11.68
CA LEU A 85 -14.11 -4.11 -12.79
C LEU A 85 -14.24 -5.18 -13.89
N LEU A 86 -15.47 -5.45 -14.32
CA LEU A 86 -15.77 -6.33 -15.44
C LEU A 86 -15.70 -5.51 -16.73
N THR A 87 -14.59 -5.59 -17.45
CA THR A 87 -14.50 -4.98 -18.78
C THR A 87 -15.16 -5.90 -19.81
N TYR A 88 -16.15 -5.36 -20.55
CA TYR A 88 -16.93 -6.08 -21.57
C TYR A 88 -16.10 -6.52 -22.80
N SER A 89 -14.77 -6.31 -22.83
CA SER A 89 -13.94 -6.45 -24.03
C SER A 89 -12.62 -7.22 -23.84
N PHE A 90 -12.48 -8.02 -22.79
CA PHE A 90 -11.33 -8.94 -22.65
C PHE A 90 -11.77 -10.39 -22.48
N THR A 91 -12.46 -10.91 -23.50
CA THR A 91 -12.63 -12.36 -23.71
C THR A 91 -11.35 -13.06 -24.19
N THR A 92 -10.20 -12.36 -24.19
CA THR A 92 -8.90 -12.88 -24.68
C THR A 92 -7.83 -13.07 -23.59
N CYS A 93 -8.09 -12.82 -22.30
CA CYS A 93 -7.17 -13.19 -21.21
C CYS A 93 -7.65 -14.37 -20.35
N ASN A 94 -8.66 -15.10 -20.81
CA ASN A 94 -9.41 -16.09 -20.03
C ASN A 94 -8.86 -17.53 -20.06
N GLU A 95 -7.55 -17.74 -20.22
CA GLU A 95 -7.03 -19.12 -20.28
C GLU A 95 -6.62 -19.73 -18.93
N LYS A 96 -6.56 -19.00 -17.80
CA LYS A 96 -6.08 -19.59 -16.52
C LYS A 96 -6.69 -19.05 -15.22
N ASN A 97 -7.76 -18.29 -15.25
CA ASN A 97 -8.40 -17.89 -14.00
C ASN A 97 -9.27 -19.05 -13.50
N GLU A 98 -8.69 -19.88 -12.65
CA GLU A 98 -9.46 -20.82 -11.84
C GLU A 98 -10.62 -20.06 -11.17
N ASP A 99 -11.82 -20.64 -11.23
CA ASP A 99 -13.01 -20.07 -10.62
C ASP A 99 -12.77 -19.82 -9.12
N ILE A 100 -12.77 -18.55 -8.72
CA ILE A 100 -12.51 -18.10 -7.34
C ILE A 100 -13.79 -18.24 -6.54
N LYS A 101 -13.73 -18.97 -5.43
CA LYS A 101 -14.86 -19.25 -4.55
C LYS A 101 -14.62 -18.72 -3.14
N VAL A 102 -15.70 -18.65 -2.37
CA VAL A 102 -15.62 -18.39 -0.93
C VAL A 102 -14.72 -19.45 -0.28
N ASN A 103 -13.91 -19.02 0.68
CA ASN A 103 -12.83 -19.75 1.37
C ASN A 103 -11.57 -20.02 0.53
N ASP A 104 -11.53 -19.64 -0.75
CA ASP A 104 -10.27 -19.69 -1.50
C ASP A 104 -9.29 -18.65 -0.96
N VAL A 105 -8.01 -18.99 -0.98
CA VAL A 105 -6.93 -18.03 -0.75
C VAL A 105 -6.58 -17.37 -2.06
N VAL A 106 -6.49 -16.05 -2.06
CA VAL A 106 -6.19 -15.25 -3.24
C VAL A 106 -5.05 -14.29 -2.97
N GLN A 107 -4.26 -14.01 -4.01
CA GLN A 107 -3.41 -12.84 -4.05
C GLN A 107 -4.08 -11.75 -4.87
N ILE A 108 -4.05 -10.52 -4.36
CA ILE A 108 -4.62 -9.36 -5.03
C ILE A 108 -3.53 -8.32 -5.20
N PHE A 109 -3.42 -7.80 -6.42
CA PHE A 109 -2.71 -6.58 -6.74
C PHE A 109 -3.74 -5.49 -7.02
N GLY A 110 -3.60 -4.33 -6.39
CA GLY A 110 -4.60 -3.27 -6.54
C GLY A 110 -4.20 -1.93 -5.96
N ILE A 111 -5.11 -0.98 -6.07
CA ILE A 111 -4.95 0.40 -5.61
C ILE A 111 -6.00 0.68 -4.55
N CYS A 112 -5.60 1.34 -3.44
CA CYS A 112 -6.54 1.75 -2.41
C CYS A 112 -7.32 2.99 -2.87
N ASN A 113 -8.65 2.92 -2.85
CA ASN A 113 -9.52 4.05 -3.12
C ASN A 113 -9.80 4.80 -1.81
N THR A 114 -9.47 6.09 -1.78
CA THR A 114 -9.61 6.95 -0.61
C THR A 114 -10.70 8.03 -0.77
N VAL A 115 -11.37 8.10 -1.93
CA VAL A 115 -11.97 9.35 -2.45
C VAL A 115 -13.47 9.54 -2.13
N SER A 116 -13.96 9.01 -1.02
CA SER A 116 -15.38 9.22 -0.67
C SER A 116 -15.56 9.47 0.82
N ILE A 117 -16.09 10.66 1.14
CA ILE A 117 -16.38 11.14 2.51
C ILE A 117 -17.24 10.14 3.29
N ASN A 118 -18.03 9.33 2.57
CA ASN A 118 -19.02 8.39 3.11
C ASN A 118 -18.78 6.91 2.75
N GLU A 119 -17.69 6.54 2.09
CA GLU A 119 -17.40 5.13 1.85
C GLU A 119 -16.18 4.67 2.63
N ASP A 120 -16.23 3.41 3.08
CA ASP A 120 -15.09 2.75 3.68
C ASP A 120 -13.96 2.57 2.66
N LEU A 121 -12.74 2.42 3.16
CA LEU A 121 -11.57 2.06 2.36
C LEU A 121 -11.86 0.80 1.53
N THR A 122 -11.66 0.90 0.22
CA THR A 122 -11.79 -0.24 -0.71
C THR A 122 -10.57 -0.37 -1.59
N ILE A 123 -10.36 -1.56 -2.14
CA ILE A 123 -9.28 -1.82 -3.10
C ILE A 123 -9.90 -1.93 -4.51
N SER A 124 -9.39 -1.18 -5.48
CA SER A 124 -9.62 -1.46 -6.89
C SER A 124 -8.64 -2.54 -7.34
N ILE A 125 -9.15 -3.70 -7.73
CA ILE A 125 -8.35 -4.86 -8.12
C ILE A 125 -7.80 -4.64 -9.55
N SER A 126 -6.48 -4.65 -9.68
CA SER A 126 -5.78 -4.70 -10.96
C SER A 126 -5.56 -6.13 -11.43
N SER A 127 -5.27 -7.05 -10.51
CA SER A 127 -5.13 -8.48 -10.77
C SER A 127 -5.48 -9.29 -9.53
N ILE A 128 -6.14 -10.42 -9.71
CA ILE A 128 -6.45 -11.38 -8.65
C ILE A 128 -6.09 -12.78 -9.15
N ASN A 129 -5.45 -13.58 -8.31
CA ASN A 129 -5.13 -14.97 -8.63
C ASN A 129 -5.44 -15.86 -7.44
N LYS A 130 -6.06 -17.01 -7.71
CA LYS A 130 -6.22 -18.08 -6.74
C LYS A 130 -4.88 -18.69 -6.37
N LEU A 131 -4.72 -19.03 -5.10
CA LEU A 131 -3.54 -19.67 -4.54
C LEU A 131 -3.93 -21.06 -4.03
N ASN A 132 -3.03 -22.02 -4.22
CA ASN A 132 -3.26 -23.44 -3.90
C ASN A 132 -2.75 -23.84 -2.51
N SER A 133 -2.18 -22.91 -1.73
CA SER A 133 -1.58 -23.20 -0.42
C SER A 133 -1.63 -22.01 0.53
N LEU A 134 -1.87 -22.29 1.82
CA LEU A 134 -1.80 -21.31 2.90
C LEU A 134 -0.37 -20.76 3.12
N ASN A 135 0.66 -21.45 2.62
CA ASN A 135 2.04 -21.01 2.73
C ASN A 135 2.28 -19.67 2.07
N TYR A 136 1.49 -19.31 1.04
CA TYR A 136 1.55 -18.00 0.40
C TYR A 136 1.11 -16.87 1.34
N LEU A 137 0.09 -17.09 2.17
CA LEU A 137 -0.33 -16.12 3.19
C LEU A 137 0.76 -15.93 4.25
N CYS A 138 1.34 -17.04 4.73
CA CYS A 138 2.45 -16.99 5.69
C CYS A 138 3.66 -16.26 5.11
N HIS A 139 4.05 -16.58 3.88
CA HIS A 139 5.16 -15.93 3.19
C HIS A 139 4.88 -14.43 2.97
N HIS A 140 3.67 -14.06 2.58
CA HIS A 140 3.26 -12.67 2.43
C HIS A 140 3.43 -11.90 3.74
N ASN A 141 2.95 -12.45 4.86
CA ASN A 141 3.13 -11.84 6.18
C ASN A 141 4.62 -11.64 6.52
N LEU A 142 5.47 -12.63 6.25
CA LEU A 142 6.92 -12.50 6.46
C LEU A 142 7.53 -11.37 5.61
N LEU A 143 7.09 -11.18 4.37
CA LEU A 143 7.56 -10.08 3.52
C LEU A 143 7.11 -8.72 4.06
N VAL A 144 5.87 -8.62 4.55
CA VAL A 144 5.35 -7.40 5.18
C VAL A 144 6.19 -7.04 6.41
N PHE A 145 6.45 -8.01 7.28
CA PHE A 145 7.32 -7.81 8.45
C PHE A 145 8.74 -7.41 8.06
N HIS A 146 9.35 -8.14 7.12
CA HIS A 146 10.71 -7.85 6.65
C HIS A 146 10.85 -6.43 6.12
N ASN A 147 9.91 -6.00 5.28
CA ASN A 147 9.92 -4.64 4.72
C ASN A 147 9.79 -3.57 5.81
N TYR A 148 8.96 -3.83 6.83
CA TYR A 148 8.84 -2.93 7.97
C TYR A 148 10.14 -2.83 8.78
N LEU A 149 10.80 -3.95 9.05
CA LEU A 149 12.09 -3.94 9.76
C LEU A 149 13.16 -3.19 8.98
N LYS A 150 13.24 -3.42 7.66
CA LYS A 150 14.16 -2.71 6.77
C LYS A 150 13.90 -1.20 6.76
N PHE A 151 12.63 -0.79 6.79
CA PHE A 151 12.26 0.62 6.93
C PHE A 151 12.78 1.21 8.26
N LEU A 152 12.57 0.52 9.39
CA LEU A 152 13.08 0.98 10.69
C LEU A 152 14.61 1.08 10.72
N GLU A 153 15.33 0.16 10.07
CA GLU A 153 16.79 0.24 9.94
C GLU A 153 17.21 1.48 9.13
N SER A 154 16.53 1.77 8.03
CA SER A 154 16.79 2.98 7.24
C SER A 154 16.49 4.26 8.01
N GLU A 155 15.43 4.28 8.83
CA GLU A 155 15.12 5.41 9.71
C GLU A 155 16.11 5.58 10.85
N LYS A 156 16.87 4.55 11.23
CA LYS A 156 17.95 4.68 12.23
C LYS A 156 19.27 5.13 11.63
N ILE A 157 19.52 4.83 10.35
CA ILE A 157 20.73 5.26 9.63
C ILE A 157 20.65 6.76 9.26
N ASN A 158 19.48 7.22 8.82
CA ASN A 158 19.28 8.63 8.44
C ASN A 158 19.60 9.67 9.55
N PRO A 159 19.21 9.50 10.83
CA PRO A 159 19.54 10.46 11.88
C PRO A 159 21.04 10.50 12.20
N VAL A 160 21.80 9.42 11.92
CA VAL A 160 23.26 9.41 12.16
C VAL A 160 23.99 10.30 11.16
N MET A 161 23.49 10.43 9.92
CA MET A 161 24.12 11.31 8.92
C MET A 161 23.81 12.80 9.13
N GLU A 162 22.70 13.15 9.78
CA GLU A 162 22.42 14.53 10.20
C GLU A 162 23.22 14.92 11.45
N ASP A 163 23.46 13.98 12.38
CA ASP A 163 24.29 14.22 13.57
C ASP A 163 25.80 14.23 13.28
N GLU A 164 26.28 13.51 12.27
CA GLU A 164 27.71 13.53 11.87
C GLU A 164 28.15 14.85 11.20
N GLN A 165 27.21 15.69 10.74
CA GLN A 165 27.53 17.08 10.35
C GLN A 165 27.50 18.07 11.53
N ALA A 166 26.98 17.67 12.70
CA ALA A 166 26.87 18.52 13.88
C ALA A 166 27.88 18.17 14.99
N LYS A 167 28.54 17.00 14.94
CA LYS A 167 29.47 16.53 15.98
C LYS A 167 30.95 16.58 15.57
N ASN A 168 31.41 17.78 15.19
CA ASN A 168 32.84 18.09 15.21
C ASN A 168 33.26 18.92 16.43
N ASP A 169 32.42 19.06 17.44
CA ASP A 169 32.84 19.63 18.72
C ASP A 169 32.18 18.86 19.90
N GLU A 170 33.07 18.31 20.73
CA GLU A 170 32.91 17.89 22.14
C GLU A 170 32.42 16.44 22.44
N ASP A 171 33.40 15.66 22.94
CA ASP A 171 33.26 14.44 23.75
C ASP A 171 32.43 14.69 25.03
N ASP A 172 31.50 13.79 25.38
CA ASP A 172 31.63 12.98 26.61
C ASP A 172 30.47 11.99 26.80
N ASN A 173 30.82 10.88 27.45
CA ASN A 173 30.00 9.69 27.72
C ASN A 173 28.70 9.94 28.52
N ALA A 174 27.59 9.32 28.07
CA ALA A 174 26.58 8.76 28.97
C ALA A 174 25.76 7.65 28.29
N SER A 175 25.95 6.42 28.74
CA SER A 175 25.01 5.31 28.57
C SER A 175 23.68 5.62 29.28
N ILE A 176 22.53 5.26 28.72
CA ILE A 176 21.36 4.68 29.43
C ILE A 176 20.22 4.27 28.45
N VAL A 177 19.99 2.95 28.41
CA VAL A 177 18.73 2.18 28.30
C VAL A 177 17.76 2.50 27.17
N GLN A 178 17.82 1.66 26.12
CA GLN A 178 16.74 1.49 25.13
C GLN A 178 15.59 0.68 25.76
N ASN A 179 14.55 1.36 26.25
CA ASN A 179 13.24 0.72 26.42
C ASN A 179 12.65 0.47 25.04
N ASN A 180 12.69 -0.79 24.61
CA ASN A 180 12.23 -1.23 23.30
C ASN A 180 10.71 -1.47 23.31
N ASP A 181 9.93 -0.47 23.71
CA ASP A 181 8.48 -0.48 23.62
C ASP A 181 8.06 -0.14 22.19
N ASN A 182 8.29 -1.06 21.25
CA ASN A 182 7.89 -0.86 19.87
C ASN A 182 6.35 -1.05 19.75
N PRO A 183 5.56 0.03 19.56
CA PRO A 183 4.10 -0.03 19.58
C PRO A 183 3.54 -0.90 18.45
N PHE A 184 4.35 -1.23 17.45
CA PHE A 184 3.97 -2.08 16.34
C PHE A 184 3.73 -3.53 16.78
N PHE A 185 4.55 -4.09 17.68
CA PHE A 185 4.39 -5.48 18.14
C PHE A 185 3.15 -5.69 19.00
N ASN A 186 2.77 -4.69 19.81
CA ASN A 186 1.54 -4.71 20.59
C ASN A 186 0.27 -4.71 19.72
N SER A 187 0.41 -4.47 18.43
CA SER A 187 -0.69 -4.32 17.49
C SER A 187 -0.90 -5.53 16.58
N PHE A 188 -0.04 -6.55 16.67
CA PHE A 188 -0.17 -7.82 15.92
C PHE A 188 -0.84 -8.94 16.73
N PHE A 189 -0.88 -8.82 18.05
CA PHE A 189 -1.32 -9.88 18.96
C PHE A 189 -2.51 -9.48 19.86
N TYR A 190 -3.22 -8.40 19.54
CA TYR A 190 -4.45 -7.99 20.21
C TYR A 190 -5.55 -7.63 19.21
#